data_AF-R7HW17-F1
#
_entry.id   AF-R7HW17-F1
#
_cell.length_a   1.000
_cell.length_b   1.000
_cell.length_c   1.000
_cell.angle_alpha   90.00
_cell.angle_beta   90.00
_cell.angle_gamma   90.00
#
_symmetry.space_group_name_H-M   'P 1'
#
loop_
_entity.id
_entity.type
_entity.pdbx_description
1 polymer ?
#
loop_
_entity_poly.entity_id
_entity_poly.type
_entity_poly.pdbx_seq_one_letter_code
_entity_poly.pdbx_strand_id
1 'polypeptide(L)'
;MNVNKINLNTKNNGYYYQQQNNITNNQVGFTSNIPQATIEKEINALNPSILRGINKLKNNIGEFQDICINALGTGLLAPIFIKYNPLSKTDEDTRTYSAWRQPISALLAIATQGLFTIPIVSKINSMANEGAMNLDCNKTPFKDKDYAMHMMKKLHPELNKKQREILADEYIAKQDENLINTLRKENTVYYTIKGQTEPVKISQEKYTEALNKTVDSMLEDEQKRLKVCNEIKLTKRVERSEFYRNNYDEAKKLLNEIETKINSTDDVKEISNFLKNKHKELKHAKANTQLLDMVTETRTLGSAGKDKMLEKVQRMQGHVEKYKGLKSKDEVVNAVKESISQRIADHNDSIEFLNKVKKAIAENKTVSEIEEMFKLKIKEAKNANKEFRLADKVFSKEVASKLKELTKKHIEGVKRIATLAGALIILPISCDLLNRIYPKFMDIAFPKLSSKKHNNESQELVDKATKNSEVK
;
A
#
# COMPACT_ATOMS: atom_id res chain seq x y z
N MET A 1 5.32 54.60 -15.39
CA MET A 1 4.15 54.00 -14.71
C MET A 1 4.50 52.55 -14.39
N ASN A 2 5.02 52.30 -13.19
CA ASN A 2 5.48 50.97 -12.75
C ASN A 2 4.35 50.29 -11.97
N VAL A 3 3.83 49.19 -12.52
CA VAL A 3 2.84 48.35 -11.83
C VAL A 3 3.60 47.26 -11.06
N ASN A 4 3.62 47.40 -9.74
CA ASN A 4 4.16 46.42 -8.81
C ASN A 4 3.37 45.11 -8.89
N LYS A 5 4.07 44.00 -9.17
CA LYS A 5 3.56 42.64 -8.99
C LYS A 5 3.48 42.33 -7.50
N ILE A 6 2.26 42.17 -6.98
CA ILE A 6 1.99 41.69 -5.62
C ILE A 6 2.30 40.20 -5.57
N ASN A 7 3.23 39.82 -4.71
CA ASN A 7 3.56 38.44 -4.35
C ASN A 7 2.45 37.86 -3.47
N LEU A 8 1.64 36.94 -4.01
CA LEU A 8 0.69 36.14 -3.22
C LEU A 8 1.42 34.97 -2.56
N ASN A 9 1.94 35.21 -1.36
CA ASN A 9 2.51 34.20 -0.49
C ASN A 9 1.38 33.42 0.20
N THR A 10 0.88 32.35 -0.44
CA THR A 10 -0.10 31.44 0.15
C THR A 10 0.63 30.23 0.75
N LYS A 11 0.65 30.19 2.09
CA LYS A 11 1.05 29.03 2.90
C LYS A 11 0.09 27.87 2.63
N ASN A 12 0.45 26.97 1.73
CA ASN A 12 -0.12 25.63 1.65
C ASN A 12 0.96 24.61 2.04
N ASN A 13 0.93 24.16 3.30
CA ASN A 13 1.59 22.91 3.69
C ASN A 13 0.78 21.75 3.12
N GLY A 14 0.97 21.48 1.82
CA GLY A 14 0.52 20.25 1.19
C GLY A 14 1.16 19.07 1.90
N TYR A 15 0.33 18.25 2.55
CA TYR A 15 0.75 16.96 3.07
C TYR A 15 1.16 16.09 1.89
N TYR A 16 2.47 15.90 1.72
CA TYR A 16 3.00 14.93 0.77
C TYR A 16 2.51 13.53 1.15
N TYR A 17 1.79 12.94 0.19
CA TYR A 17 1.31 11.58 0.21
C TYR A 17 2.51 10.63 0.15
N GLN A 18 2.93 10.06 1.27
CA GLN A 18 3.74 8.84 1.29
C GLN A 18 2.79 7.65 1.33
N GLN A 19 2.91 6.79 0.31
CA GLN A 19 2.23 5.50 0.20
C GLN A 19 2.29 4.73 1.53
N GLN A 20 1.13 4.23 1.95
CA GLN A 20 0.98 3.37 3.11
C GLN A 20 1.80 2.09 2.96
N ASN A 21 2.72 1.86 3.88
CA ASN A 21 3.19 0.52 4.20
C ASN A 21 2.06 -0.23 4.91
N ASN A 22 1.73 -1.42 4.40
CA ASN A 22 0.73 -2.32 4.96
C ASN A 22 1.03 -2.63 6.44
N ILE A 23 0.02 -2.49 7.29
CA ILE A 23 0.02 -2.97 8.66
C ILE A 23 -0.12 -4.49 8.60
N THR A 24 0.95 -5.22 8.92
CA THR A 24 0.92 -6.67 9.10
C THR A 24 0.37 -7.02 10.48
N ASN A 25 -0.58 -7.96 10.51
CA ASN A 25 -1.06 -8.60 11.73
C ASN A 25 0.09 -9.28 12.47
N ASN A 26 0.09 -9.16 13.80
CA ASN A 26 1.03 -9.83 14.69
C ASN A 26 0.90 -11.36 14.56
N GLN A 27 1.87 -11.99 13.89
CA GLN A 27 2.29 -13.34 14.17
C GLN A 27 3.77 -13.31 14.53
N VAL A 28 4.10 -13.93 15.67
CA VAL A 28 5.44 -13.96 16.25
C VAL A 28 6.34 -14.82 15.35
N GLY A 29 7.29 -14.18 14.65
CA GLY A 29 8.31 -14.85 13.81
C GLY A 29 9.41 -13.88 13.37
N PHE A 30 10.67 -14.32 13.51
CA PHE A 30 11.96 -13.66 13.20
C PHE A 30 11.94 -12.21 12.65
N THR A 31 12.44 -11.27 13.46
CA THR A 31 12.56 -9.85 13.14
C THR A 31 13.84 -9.52 12.36
N SER A 32 13.75 -9.49 11.03
CA SER A 32 14.65 -8.70 10.20
C SER A 32 13.89 -8.21 8.97
N ASN A 33 13.37 -6.99 9.03
CA ASN A 33 12.76 -6.31 7.89
C ASN A 33 13.87 -5.85 6.93
N ILE A 34 14.27 -6.72 6.01
CA ILE A 34 15.05 -6.31 4.84
C ILE A 34 14.08 -5.54 3.92
N PRO A 35 14.41 -4.30 3.49
CA PRO A 35 13.56 -3.56 2.56
C PRO A 35 13.35 -4.36 1.28
N GLN A 36 12.11 -4.44 0.82
CA GLN A 36 11.71 -5.20 -0.39
C GLN A 36 12.55 -4.81 -1.62
N ALA A 37 12.94 -3.53 -1.72
CA ALA A 37 13.84 -3.02 -2.77
C ALA A 37 15.27 -3.60 -2.70
N THR A 38 15.76 -3.93 -1.50
CA THR A 38 17.09 -4.55 -1.30
C THR A 38 17.04 -6.02 -1.73
N ILE A 39 15.98 -6.73 -1.35
CA ILE A 39 15.70 -8.11 -1.79
C ILE A 39 15.57 -8.15 -3.32
N GLU A 40 14.83 -7.23 -3.93
CA GLU A 40 14.67 -7.16 -5.40
C GLU A 40 15.99 -6.87 -6.15
N LYS A 41 16.88 -6.08 -5.55
CA LYS A 41 18.16 -5.71 -6.14
C LYS A 41 19.17 -6.86 -6.10
N GLU A 42 19.24 -7.57 -4.99
CA GLU A 42 20.08 -8.77 -4.85
C GLU A 42 19.54 -9.95 -5.66
N ILE A 43 18.21 -10.12 -5.76
CA ILE A 43 17.56 -11.13 -6.59
C ILE A 43 17.76 -10.86 -8.10
N ASN A 44 17.66 -9.60 -8.55
CA ASN A 44 17.89 -9.27 -9.96
C ASN A 44 19.35 -9.50 -10.44
N ALA A 45 20.30 -9.46 -9.51
CA ALA A 45 21.70 -9.77 -9.77
C ALA A 45 21.95 -11.28 -9.95
N LEU A 46 21.16 -12.14 -9.29
CA LEU A 46 21.27 -13.60 -9.33
C LEU A 46 20.34 -14.28 -10.36
N ASN A 47 19.41 -13.54 -10.97
CA ASN A 47 18.38 -14.08 -11.86
C ASN A 47 18.84 -14.22 -13.33
N PRO A 48 18.66 -15.39 -13.99
CA PRO A 48 18.75 -15.50 -15.45
C PRO A 48 17.75 -14.58 -16.16
N SER A 49 18.03 -14.23 -17.42
CA SER A 49 17.29 -13.25 -18.25
C SER A 49 15.77 -13.48 -18.31
N ILE A 50 15.30 -14.72 -18.18
CA ILE A 50 13.89 -15.11 -18.13
C ILE A 50 13.18 -14.57 -16.87
N LEU A 51 13.85 -14.58 -15.71
CA LEU A 51 13.30 -14.08 -14.44
C LEU A 51 13.25 -12.54 -14.36
N ARG A 52 14.09 -11.83 -15.14
CA ARG A 52 13.97 -10.38 -15.34
C ARG A 52 12.72 -9.99 -16.16
N GLY A 53 12.27 -10.87 -17.06
CA GLY A 53 10.99 -10.72 -17.76
C GLY A 53 9.78 -10.91 -16.83
N ILE A 54 9.89 -11.82 -15.86
CA ILE A 54 8.86 -12.08 -14.83
C ILE A 54 8.66 -10.87 -13.91
N ASN A 55 9.73 -10.14 -13.56
CA ASN A 55 9.62 -8.86 -12.83
C ASN A 55 8.91 -7.74 -13.62
N LYS A 56 8.89 -7.79 -14.97
CA LYS A 56 8.07 -6.88 -15.78
C LYS A 56 6.59 -7.27 -15.80
N LEU A 57 6.28 -8.56 -15.64
CA LEU A 57 4.91 -9.10 -15.55
C LEU A 57 4.28 -8.88 -14.16
N LYS A 58 5.11 -8.78 -13.10
CA LYS A 58 4.72 -8.50 -11.71
C LYS A 58 3.88 -7.22 -11.53
N ASN A 59 4.17 -6.17 -12.29
CA ASN A 59 3.54 -4.85 -12.10
C ASN A 59 2.09 -4.77 -12.59
N ASN A 60 1.60 -5.77 -13.35
CA ASN A 60 0.26 -5.75 -13.94
C ASN A 60 -0.72 -6.70 -13.24
N ILE A 61 -0.27 -7.59 -12.36
CA ILE A 61 -1.11 -8.63 -11.74
C ILE A 61 -0.64 -8.88 -10.30
N GLY A 62 -1.37 -8.33 -9.32
CA GLY A 62 -1.09 -8.54 -7.89
C GLY A 62 -1.11 -10.02 -7.46
N GLU A 63 -1.94 -10.85 -8.09
CA GLU A 63 -1.98 -12.30 -7.82
C GLU A 63 -0.74 -13.04 -8.34
N PHE A 64 -0.16 -12.59 -9.45
CA PHE A 64 1.09 -13.14 -9.97
C PHE A 64 2.27 -12.73 -9.08
N GLN A 65 2.19 -11.56 -8.44
CA GLN A 65 3.15 -11.13 -7.42
C GLN A 65 3.14 -12.04 -6.18
N ASP A 66 1.97 -12.41 -5.65
CA ASP A 66 1.86 -13.32 -4.51
C ASP A 66 2.36 -14.74 -4.85
N ILE A 67 2.05 -15.22 -6.05
CA ILE A 67 2.57 -16.50 -6.57
C ILE A 67 4.09 -16.45 -6.71
N CYS A 68 4.64 -15.39 -7.31
CA CYS A 68 6.08 -15.21 -7.43
C CYS A 68 6.75 -15.11 -6.06
N ILE A 69 6.19 -14.37 -5.11
CA ILE A 69 6.76 -14.21 -3.76
C ILE A 69 6.75 -15.53 -2.99
N ASN A 70 5.64 -16.28 -3.03
CA ASN A 70 5.55 -17.58 -2.36
C ASN A 70 6.46 -18.62 -3.01
N ALA A 71 6.51 -18.69 -4.34
CA ALA A 71 7.40 -19.59 -5.06
C ALA A 71 8.88 -19.22 -4.87
N LEU A 72 9.23 -17.93 -4.83
CA LEU A 72 10.60 -17.48 -4.56
C LEU A 72 11.01 -17.73 -3.10
N GLY A 73 10.13 -17.49 -2.13
CA GLY A 73 10.39 -17.80 -0.72
C GLY A 73 10.63 -19.30 -0.49
N THR A 74 9.83 -20.14 -1.13
CA THR A 74 9.94 -21.61 -1.01
C THR A 74 11.08 -22.19 -1.87
N GLY A 75 11.40 -21.56 -3.01
CA GLY A 75 12.40 -22.03 -3.97
C GLY A 75 13.82 -21.54 -3.75
N LEU A 76 14.04 -20.43 -3.01
CA LEU A 76 15.38 -19.89 -2.73
C LEU A 76 15.80 -20.03 -1.26
N LEU A 77 14.91 -19.83 -0.29
CA LEU A 77 15.30 -19.84 1.13
C LEU A 77 15.34 -21.26 1.71
N ALA A 78 14.36 -22.11 1.38
CA ALA A 78 14.30 -23.48 1.90
C ALA A 78 15.51 -24.36 1.50
N PRO A 79 16.07 -24.29 0.27
CA PRO A 79 17.28 -25.00 -0.09
C PRO A 79 18.52 -24.56 0.69
N ILE A 80 18.60 -23.28 1.07
CA ILE A 80 19.71 -22.75 1.89
C ILE A 80 19.64 -23.37 3.29
N PHE A 81 18.46 -23.39 3.92
CA PHE A 81 18.29 -24.05 5.22
C PHE A 81 18.46 -25.57 5.16
N ILE A 82 18.07 -26.24 4.07
CA ILE A 82 18.25 -27.69 3.89
C ILE A 82 19.71 -28.06 3.60
N LYS A 83 20.43 -27.26 2.81
CA LYS A 83 21.85 -27.46 2.51
C LYS A 83 22.74 -27.19 3.73
N TYR A 84 22.38 -26.23 4.58
CA TYR A 84 23.15 -25.87 5.77
C TYR A 84 22.59 -26.40 7.10
N ASN A 85 21.59 -27.29 7.09
CA ASN A 85 21.08 -27.93 8.31
C ASN A 85 22.13 -28.88 8.94
N PRO A 86 22.63 -28.62 10.15
CA PRO A 86 23.64 -29.45 10.81
C PRO A 86 23.07 -30.72 11.48
N LEU A 87 21.74 -30.92 11.49
CA LEU A 87 21.07 -32.04 12.18
C LEU A 87 20.58 -33.16 11.24
N SER A 88 20.86 -33.07 9.94
CA SER A 88 20.37 -33.99 8.92
C SER A 88 21.33 -35.19 8.76
N LYS A 89 20.84 -36.43 9.00
CA LYS A 89 21.63 -37.69 8.89
C LYS A 89 21.81 -38.23 7.45
N THR A 90 21.47 -37.46 6.42
CA THR A 90 21.57 -37.86 5.00
C THR A 90 22.87 -37.37 4.33
N ASP A 91 23.37 -38.17 3.39
CA ASP A 91 24.54 -37.88 2.54
C ASP A 91 24.40 -36.54 1.79
N GLU A 92 25.51 -35.79 1.69
CA GLU A 92 25.59 -34.42 1.14
C GLU A 92 25.11 -34.36 -0.32
N ASP A 93 25.35 -35.44 -1.06
CA ASP A 93 24.92 -35.68 -2.45
C ASP A 93 23.38 -35.75 -2.57
N THR A 94 22.72 -36.49 -1.66
CA THR A 94 21.25 -36.68 -1.66
C THR A 94 20.52 -35.41 -1.19
N ARG A 95 21.14 -34.67 -0.26
CA ARG A 95 20.67 -33.35 0.17
C ARG A 95 20.75 -32.32 -0.95
N THR A 96 21.82 -32.34 -1.74
CA THR A 96 21.98 -31.47 -2.90
C THR A 96 20.97 -31.84 -4.00
N TYR A 97 20.73 -33.12 -4.25
CA TYR A 97 19.69 -33.61 -5.18
C TYR A 97 18.29 -33.08 -4.80
N SER A 98 17.92 -33.22 -3.53
CA SER A 98 16.62 -32.76 -3.00
C SER A 98 16.48 -31.25 -2.93
N ALA A 99 17.58 -30.53 -2.64
CA ALA A 99 17.61 -29.08 -2.57
C ALA A 99 17.36 -28.41 -3.94
N TRP A 100 17.76 -29.03 -5.05
CA TRP A 100 17.52 -28.51 -6.41
C TRP A 100 16.09 -28.74 -6.93
N ARG A 101 15.35 -29.68 -6.34
CA ARG A 101 13.94 -29.90 -6.68
C ARG A 101 13.07 -28.69 -6.38
N GLN A 102 13.36 -27.97 -5.29
CA GLN A 102 12.57 -26.84 -4.83
C GLN A 102 12.69 -25.60 -5.74
N PRO A 103 13.90 -25.15 -6.16
CA PRO A 103 14.05 -24.10 -7.17
C PRO A 103 13.40 -24.45 -8.52
N ILE A 104 13.54 -25.69 -8.99
CA ILE A 104 12.96 -26.13 -10.27
C ILE A 104 11.43 -26.18 -10.19
N SER A 105 10.89 -26.69 -9.09
CA SER A 105 9.44 -26.72 -8.83
C SER A 105 8.87 -25.32 -8.73
N ALA A 106 9.59 -24.40 -8.08
CA ALA A 106 9.19 -22.99 -7.98
C ALA A 106 9.22 -22.30 -9.36
N LEU A 107 10.26 -22.49 -10.15
CA LEU A 107 10.36 -21.93 -11.50
C LEU A 107 9.26 -22.48 -12.41
N LEU A 108 9.01 -23.80 -12.33
CA LEU A 108 7.95 -24.44 -13.10
C LEU A 108 6.57 -23.96 -12.65
N ALA A 109 6.34 -23.81 -11.36
CA ALA A 109 5.08 -23.26 -10.82
C ALA A 109 4.87 -21.81 -11.28
N ILE A 110 5.91 -20.95 -11.26
CA ILE A 110 5.80 -19.58 -11.77
C ILE A 110 5.50 -19.60 -13.29
N ALA A 111 6.15 -20.48 -14.05
CA ALA A 111 5.92 -20.59 -15.48
C ALA A 111 4.51 -21.11 -15.80
N THR A 112 4.07 -22.20 -15.16
CA THR A 112 2.75 -22.79 -15.39
C THR A 112 1.66 -21.88 -14.82
N GLN A 113 1.70 -21.51 -13.54
CA GLN A 113 0.68 -20.66 -12.95
C GLN A 113 0.66 -19.28 -13.60
N GLY A 114 1.80 -18.71 -14.01
CA GLY A 114 1.86 -17.48 -14.80
C GLY A 114 1.16 -17.59 -16.15
N LEU A 115 1.46 -18.65 -16.92
CA LEU A 115 0.87 -18.88 -18.25
C LEU A 115 -0.66 -18.95 -18.22
N PHE A 116 -1.25 -19.45 -17.14
CA PHE A 116 -2.70 -19.59 -17.02
C PHE A 116 -3.38 -18.45 -16.26
N THR A 117 -2.75 -17.87 -15.23
CA THR A 117 -3.35 -16.78 -14.46
C THR A 117 -3.44 -15.50 -15.28
N ILE A 118 -2.43 -15.18 -16.10
CA ILE A 118 -2.41 -13.98 -16.97
C ILE A 118 -3.64 -13.91 -17.89
N PRO A 119 -3.94 -14.92 -18.74
CA PRO A 119 -5.10 -14.88 -19.63
C PRO A 119 -6.43 -14.90 -18.87
N ILE A 120 -6.54 -15.62 -17.75
CA ILE A 120 -7.75 -15.63 -16.91
C ILE A 120 -8.03 -14.23 -16.37
N VAL A 121 -7.04 -13.60 -15.73
CA VAL A 121 -7.16 -12.25 -15.16
C VAL A 121 -7.43 -11.22 -16.25
N SER A 122 -6.74 -11.32 -17.39
CA SER A 122 -6.97 -10.43 -18.55
C SER A 122 -8.40 -10.56 -19.08
N LYS A 123 -8.91 -11.78 -19.23
CA LYS A 123 -10.28 -12.03 -19.67
C LYS A 123 -11.31 -11.50 -18.68
N ILE A 124 -11.12 -11.69 -17.37
CA ILE A 124 -12.00 -11.13 -16.33
C ILE A 124 -12.01 -9.61 -16.40
N ASN A 125 -10.85 -8.96 -16.53
CA ASN A 125 -10.78 -7.51 -16.71
C ASN A 125 -11.51 -7.06 -17.99
N SER A 126 -11.34 -7.76 -19.12
CA SER A 126 -12.07 -7.43 -20.36
C SER A 126 -13.57 -7.57 -20.17
N MET A 127 -14.03 -8.67 -19.58
CA MET A 127 -15.44 -8.92 -19.31
C MET A 127 -16.04 -7.85 -18.40
N ALA A 128 -15.32 -7.41 -17.37
CA ALA A 128 -15.75 -6.31 -16.50
C ALA A 128 -15.90 -4.99 -17.26
N ASN A 129 -14.93 -4.65 -18.13
CA ASN A 129 -14.95 -3.42 -18.92
C ASN A 129 -15.98 -3.43 -20.08
N GLU A 130 -16.32 -4.61 -20.59
CA GLU A 130 -17.34 -4.83 -21.63
C GLU A 130 -18.77 -4.92 -21.07
N GLY A 131 -18.93 -4.99 -19.75
CA GLY A 131 -20.25 -5.20 -19.13
C GLY A 131 -20.77 -6.62 -19.27
N ALA A 132 -19.88 -7.60 -19.45
CA ALA A 132 -20.19 -9.03 -19.55
C ALA A 132 -20.25 -9.73 -18.18
N MET A 133 -19.96 -9.01 -17.10
CA MET A 133 -20.08 -9.51 -15.72
C MET A 133 -21.34 -8.96 -15.06
N ASN A 134 -21.68 -9.48 -13.88
CA ASN A 134 -22.73 -8.90 -13.04
C ASN A 134 -22.43 -7.43 -12.70
N LEU A 135 -23.47 -6.68 -12.29
CA LEU A 135 -23.34 -5.26 -11.98
C LEU A 135 -22.25 -4.96 -10.94
N ASP A 136 -22.06 -5.83 -9.95
CA ASP A 136 -21.05 -5.65 -8.89
C ASP A 136 -19.60 -5.76 -9.41
N CYS A 137 -19.40 -6.41 -10.56
CA CYS A 137 -18.12 -6.51 -11.25
C CYS A 137 -18.09 -5.72 -12.57
N ASN A 138 -19.04 -4.83 -12.81
CA ASN A 138 -19.15 -4.10 -14.07
C ASN A 138 -18.42 -2.75 -14.00
N LYS A 139 -17.45 -2.55 -14.89
CA LYS A 139 -16.63 -1.33 -14.99
C LYS A 139 -17.08 -0.36 -16.07
N THR A 140 -18.19 -0.61 -16.76
CA THR A 140 -18.62 0.25 -17.89
C THR A 140 -18.76 1.74 -17.57
N PRO A 141 -19.14 2.19 -16.35
CA PRO A 141 -19.19 3.62 -16.04
C PRO A 141 -17.79 4.23 -15.75
N PHE A 142 -16.75 3.40 -15.59
CA PHE A 142 -15.40 3.81 -15.20
C PHE A 142 -14.35 2.80 -15.71
N LYS A 143 -14.25 2.65 -17.03
CA LYS A 143 -13.38 1.67 -17.66
C LYS A 143 -11.91 1.94 -17.34
N ASP A 144 -11.11 0.88 -17.34
CA ASP A 144 -9.67 0.96 -17.07
C ASP A 144 -8.92 1.69 -18.19
N LYS A 145 -7.86 2.44 -17.86
CA LYS A 145 -7.00 3.12 -18.84
C LYS A 145 -6.40 2.14 -19.85
N ASP A 146 -6.01 0.94 -19.42
CA ASP A 146 -5.48 -0.09 -20.32
C ASP A 146 -6.52 -0.57 -21.34
N TYR A 147 -7.78 -0.67 -20.93
CA TYR A 147 -8.89 -1.01 -21.82
C TYR A 147 -9.16 0.12 -22.80
N ALA A 148 -9.18 1.38 -22.33
CA ALA A 148 -9.30 2.56 -23.18
C ALA A 148 -8.16 2.62 -24.22
N MET A 149 -6.92 2.38 -23.80
CA MET A 149 -5.75 2.32 -24.68
C MET A 149 -5.89 1.25 -25.78
N HIS A 150 -6.38 0.06 -25.41
CA HIS A 150 -6.63 -1.02 -26.36
C HIS A 150 -7.76 -0.66 -27.35
N MET A 151 -8.81 0.01 -26.87
CA MET A 151 -9.87 0.55 -27.72
C MET A 151 -9.33 1.60 -28.70
N MET A 152 -8.55 2.57 -28.23
CA MET A 152 -7.92 3.59 -29.08
C MET A 152 -6.98 2.97 -30.12
N LYS A 153 -6.27 1.88 -29.77
CA LYS A 153 -5.46 1.14 -30.74
C LYS A 153 -6.28 0.49 -31.86
N LYS A 154 -7.50 0.02 -31.57
CA LYS A 154 -8.40 -0.57 -32.56
C LYS A 154 -9.08 0.48 -33.44
N LEU A 155 -9.49 1.60 -32.84
CA LEU A 155 -10.19 2.69 -33.54
C LEU A 155 -9.23 3.55 -34.37
N HIS A 156 -8.00 3.72 -33.89
CA HIS A 156 -6.97 4.56 -34.51
C HIS A 156 -5.65 3.78 -34.65
N PRO A 157 -5.60 2.74 -35.52
CA PRO A 157 -4.39 1.95 -35.73
C PRO A 157 -3.21 2.79 -36.23
N GLU A 158 -3.47 3.87 -36.97
CA GLU A 158 -2.53 4.81 -37.57
C GLU A 158 -1.79 5.69 -36.55
N LEU A 159 -2.36 5.91 -35.36
CA LEU A 159 -1.78 6.80 -34.35
C LEU A 159 -0.63 6.14 -33.59
N ASN A 160 0.36 6.96 -33.22
CA ASN A 160 1.45 6.49 -32.38
C ASN A 160 1.00 6.28 -30.92
N LYS A 161 1.83 5.61 -30.11
CA LYS A 161 1.47 5.27 -28.71
C LYS A 161 1.15 6.50 -27.86
N LYS A 162 1.89 7.60 -28.00
CA LYS A 162 1.69 8.82 -27.21
C LYS A 162 0.36 9.52 -27.56
N GLN A 163 0.03 9.58 -28.85
CA GLN A 163 -1.24 10.15 -29.32
C GLN A 163 -2.43 9.32 -28.80
N ARG A 164 -2.32 7.99 -28.84
CA ARG A 164 -3.35 7.10 -28.26
C ARG A 164 -3.49 7.24 -26.75
N GLU A 165 -2.38 7.51 -26.05
CA GLU A 165 -2.42 7.77 -24.61
C GLU A 165 -3.20 9.03 -24.27
N ILE A 166 -2.99 10.11 -25.02
CA ILE A 166 -3.75 11.36 -24.85
C ILE A 166 -5.25 11.11 -25.07
N LEU A 167 -5.63 10.43 -26.15
CA LEU A 167 -7.03 10.09 -26.43
C LEU A 167 -7.65 9.18 -25.36
N ALA A 168 -6.87 8.23 -24.84
CA ALA A 168 -7.31 7.39 -23.74
C ALA A 168 -7.51 8.21 -22.46
N ASP A 169 -6.61 9.13 -22.12
CA ASP A 169 -6.75 10.00 -20.95
C ASP A 169 -7.95 10.95 -21.07
N GLU A 170 -8.20 11.51 -22.25
CA GLU A 170 -9.41 12.29 -22.54
C GLU A 170 -10.69 11.46 -22.40
N TYR A 171 -10.68 10.21 -22.87
CA TYR A 171 -11.78 9.27 -22.69
C TYR A 171 -12.05 9.00 -21.21
N ILE A 172 -11.00 8.74 -20.41
CA ILE A 172 -11.10 8.50 -18.97
C ILE A 172 -11.62 9.75 -18.24
N ALA A 173 -11.19 10.95 -18.63
CA ALA A 173 -11.68 12.18 -18.03
C ALA A 173 -13.18 12.40 -18.31
N LYS A 174 -13.62 12.18 -19.56
CA LYS A 174 -15.04 12.32 -19.96
C LYS A 174 -15.95 11.32 -19.25
N GLN A 175 -15.55 10.05 -19.10
CA GLN A 175 -16.36 9.09 -18.34
C GLN A 175 -16.47 9.48 -16.86
N ASP A 176 -15.39 10.02 -16.26
CA ASP A 176 -15.38 10.41 -14.85
C ASP A 176 -16.29 11.63 -14.63
N GLU A 177 -16.27 12.58 -15.56
CA GLU A 177 -17.19 13.71 -15.56
C GLU A 177 -18.65 13.25 -15.71
N ASN A 178 -18.93 12.34 -16.64
CA ASN A 178 -20.28 11.78 -16.83
C ASN A 178 -20.78 11.03 -15.59
N LEU A 179 -19.92 10.25 -14.94
CA LEU A 179 -20.27 9.57 -13.69
C LEU A 179 -20.61 10.58 -12.59
N ILE A 180 -19.81 11.64 -12.42
CA ILE A 180 -20.09 12.70 -11.45
C ILE A 180 -21.39 13.42 -11.77
N ASN A 181 -21.65 13.70 -13.05
CA ASN A 181 -22.86 14.38 -13.50
C ASN A 181 -24.13 13.55 -13.24
N THR A 182 -24.09 12.25 -13.54
CA THR A 182 -25.22 11.34 -13.27
C THR A 182 -25.47 11.18 -11.77
N LEU A 183 -24.42 11.11 -10.94
CA LEU A 183 -24.56 11.13 -9.49
C LEU A 183 -25.26 12.40 -8.99
N ARG A 184 -24.90 13.58 -9.52
CA ARG A 184 -25.44 14.88 -9.08
C ARG A 184 -26.84 15.17 -9.59
N LYS A 185 -27.07 14.99 -10.89
CA LYS A 185 -28.28 15.45 -11.58
C LYS A 185 -29.38 14.40 -11.57
N GLU A 186 -28.99 13.14 -11.67
CA GLU A 186 -29.92 12.02 -11.89
C GLU A 186 -29.98 11.07 -10.69
N ASN A 187 -29.18 11.33 -9.65
CA ASN A 187 -29.12 10.56 -8.40
C ASN A 187 -28.96 9.05 -8.66
N THR A 188 -28.11 8.69 -9.63
CA THR A 188 -27.96 7.31 -10.10
C THR A 188 -26.64 7.08 -10.84
N VAL A 189 -26.39 5.82 -11.20
CA VAL A 189 -25.33 5.36 -12.10
C VAL A 189 -25.93 4.45 -13.16
N TYR A 190 -25.45 4.56 -14.39
CA TYR A 190 -25.85 3.71 -15.51
C TYR A 190 -24.74 2.76 -15.91
N TYR A 191 -25.12 1.50 -16.11
CA TYR A 191 -24.23 0.42 -16.53
C TYR A 191 -24.63 -0.08 -17.92
N THR A 192 -23.65 -0.37 -18.76
CA THR A 192 -23.89 -1.08 -20.01
C THR A 192 -23.81 -2.58 -19.72
N ILE A 193 -24.80 -3.35 -20.15
CA ILE A 193 -24.77 -4.81 -20.05
C ILE A 193 -24.57 -5.40 -21.44
N LYS A 194 -23.59 -6.30 -21.60
CA LYS A 194 -23.28 -6.92 -22.88
C LYS A 194 -24.51 -7.66 -23.42
N GLY A 195 -24.93 -7.31 -24.63
CA GLY A 195 -26.13 -7.86 -25.27
C GLY A 195 -27.42 -7.07 -25.01
N GLN A 196 -27.37 -6.01 -24.20
CA GLN A 196 -28.48 -5.07 -24.03
C GLN A 196 -28.17 -3.76 -24.76
N THR A 197 -29.18 -3.18 -25.39
CA THR A 197 -29.08 -1.93 -26.15
C THR A 197 -29.20 -0.69 -25.28
N GLU A 198 -29.94 -0.79 -24.17
CA GLU A 198 -30.17 0.33 -23.25
C GLU A 198 -29.31 0.21 -21.99
N PRO A 199 -28.79 1.33 -21.45
CA PRO A 199 -28.10 1.33 -20.17
C PRO A 199 -29.03 0.96 -19.01
N VAL A 200 -28.54 0.12 -18.10
CA VAL A 200 -29.27 -0.31 -16.91
C VAL A 200 -28.92 0.58 -15.73
N LYS A 201 -29.96 1.11 -15.09
CA LYS A 201 -29.84 1.90 -13.86
C LYS A 201 -29.44 1.00 -12.68
N ILE A 202 -28.53 1.48 -11.82
CA ILE A 202 -28.30 0.85 -10.52
C ILE A 202 -29.60 0.84 -9.69
N SER A 203 -29.87 -0.25 -8.98
CA SER A 203 -31.01 -0.33 -8.06
C SER A 203 -30.88 0.72 -6.95
N GLN A 204 -32.00 1.27 -6.49
CA GLN A 204 -32.02 2.26 -5.40
C GLN A 204 -31.32 1.75 -4.13
N GLU A 205 -31.52 0.48 -3.77
CA GLU A 205 -30.87 -0.14 -2.60
C GLU A 205 -29.34 -0.07 -2.70
N LYS A 206 -28.75 -0.60 -3.79
CA LYS A 206 -27.31 -0.54 -4.04
C LYS A 206 -26.78 0.88 -4.16
N TYR A 207 -27.58 1.81 -4.70
CA TYR A 207 -27.21 3.21 -4.77
C TYR A 207 -27.06 3.82 -3.36
N THR A 208 -28.08 3.66 -2.52
CA THR A 208 -28.07 4.09 -1.13
C THR A 208 -26.96 3.41 -0.33
N GLU A 209 -26.70 2.13 -0.57
CA GLU A 209 -25.57 1.40 0.01
C GLU A 209 -24.23 2.03 -0.38
N ALA A 210 -24.04 2.42 -1.64
CA ALA A 210 -22.82 3.09 -2.09
C ALA A 210 -22.62 4.45 -1.41
N LEU A 211 -23.69 5.24 -1.24
CA LEU A 211 -23.65 6.50 -0.49
C LEU A 211 -23.27 6.25 0.98
N ASN A 212 -23.92 5.29 1.64
CA ASN A 212 -23.64 4.94 3.03
C ASN A 212 -22.20 4.45 3.21
N LYS A 213 -21.72 3.54 2.35
CA LYS A 213 -20.33 3.06 2.38
C LYS A 213 -19.32 4.17 2.12
N THR A 214 -19.68 5.21 1.37
CA THR A 214 -18.83 6.39 1.18
C THR A 214 -18.69 7.16 2.49
N VAL A 215 -19.81 7.46 3.14
CA VAL A 215 -19.82 8.17 4.43
C VAL A 215 -19.15 7.34 5.53
N ASP A 216 -19.42 6.04 5.60
CA ASP A 216 -18.80 5.13 6.57
C ASP A 216 -17.28 5.08 6.38
N SER A 217 -16.79 5.05 5.14
CA SER A 217 -15.35 5.14 4.87
C SER A 217 -14.73 6.46 5.34
N MET A 218 -15.44 7.58 5.18
CA MET A 218 -14.99 8.88 5.67
C MET A 218 -15.00 8.95 7.20
N LEU A 219 -16.02 8.35 7.84
CA LEU A 219 -16.13 8.23 9.29
C LEU A 219 -15.02 7.38 9.88
N GLU A 220 -14.75 6.20 9.31
CA GLU A 220 -13.66 5.32 9.72
C GLU A 220 -12.31 6.04 9.66
N ASP A 221 -12.05 6.80 8.60
CA ASP A 221 -10.82 7.58 8.44
C ASP A 221 -10.68 8.65 9.53
N GLU A 222 -11.73 9.41 9.81
CA GLU A 222 -11.69 10.45 10.84
C GLU A 222 -11.64 9.86 12.26
N GLN A 223 -12.34 8.75 12.53
CA GLN A 223 -12.25 8.01 13.80
C GLN A 223 -10.84 7.43 14.02
N LYS A 224 -10.24 6.84 12.98
CA LYS A 224 -8.86 6.33 13.03
C LYS A 224 -7.89 7.47 13.33
N ARG A 225 -8.04 8.63 12.68
CA ARG A 225 -7.20 9.81 12.93
C ARG A 225 -7.40 10.40 14.33
N LEU A 226 -8.64 10.41 14.82
CA LEU A 226 -8.98 10.82 16.18
C LEU A 226 -8.30 9.90 17.21
N LYS A 227 -8.41 8.58 17.03
CA LYS A 227 -7.74 7.58 17.88
C LYS A 227 -6.21 7.77 17.90
N VAL A 228 -5.60 7.96 16.73
CA VAL A 228 -4.16 8.27 16.63
C VAL A 228 -3.80 9.57 17.36
N CYS A 229 -4.67 10.58 17.34
CA CYS A 229 -4.44 11.83 18.07
C CYS A 229 -4.55 11.65 19.59
N ASN A 230 -5.57 10.90 20.06
CA ASN A 230 -5.85 10.69 21.48
C ASN A 230 -4.90 9.71 22.15
N GLU A 231 -4.48 8.64 21.46
CA GLU A 231 -3.69 7.58 22.08
C GLU A 231 -2.21 7.74 21.71
N ILE A 232 -1.89 7.61 20.42
CA ILE A 232 -0.49 7.48 19.99
C ILE A 232 0.25 8.82 20.12
N LYS A 233 -0.35 9.90 19.60
CA LYS A 233 0.30 11.23 19.65
C LYS A 233 0.31 11.80 21.06
N LEU A 234 -0.74 11.58 21.84
CA LEU A 234 -0.78 12.03 23.22
C LEU A 234 0.34 11.36 24.02
N THR A 235 0.42 10.02 24.02
CA THR A 235 1.45 9.29 24.78
C THR A 235 2.86 9.72 24.38
N LYS A 236 3.18 9.74 23.09
CA LYS A 236 4.50 10.18 22.61
C LYS A 236 4.82 11.63 22.98
N ARG A 237 3.82 12.52 22.92
CA ARG A 237 4.01 13.93 23.31
C ARG A 237 4.19 14.07 24.81
N VAL A 238 3.44 13.32 25.62
CA VAL A 238 3.58 13.30 27.08
C VAL A 238 4.97 12.82 27.46
N GLU A 239 5.44 11.70 26.90
CA GLU A 239 6.81 11.18 27.14
C GLU A 239 7.89 12.21 26.75
N ARG A 240 7.75 12.83 25.58
CA ARG A 240 8.68 13.88 25.12
C ARG A 240 8.67 15.10 26.03
N SER A 241 7.49 15.55 26.44
CA SER A 241 7.33 16.72 27.29
C SER A 241 7.80 16.45 28.72
N GLU A 242 7.59 15.24 29.24
CA GLU A 242 8.15 14.79 30.52
C GLU A 242 9.68 14.71 30.46
N PHE A 243 10.23 14.24 29.34
CA PHE A 243 11.68 14.29 29.10
C PHE A 243 12.20 15.73 29.11
N TYR A 244 11.54 16.67 28.43
CA TYR A 244 11.93 18.09 28.44
C TYR A 244 11.87 18.73 29.82
N ARG A 245 10.85 18.37 30.62
CA ARG A 245 10.73 18.84 32.01
C ARG A 245 11.91 18.37 32.87
N ASN A 246 12.28 17.09 32.76
CA ASN A 246 13.31 16.50 33.61
C ASN A 246 14.74 16.74 33.10
N ASN A 247 14.92 17.04 31.80
CA ASN A 247 16.23 17.13 31.13
C ASN A 247 16.34 18.42 30.29
N TYR A 248 15.83 19.53 30.83
CA TYR A 248 15.75 20.82 30.14
C TYR A 248 17.12 21.27 29.59
N ASP A 249 18.16 21.30 30.43
CA ASP A 249 19.47 21.83 30.04
C ASP A 249 20.12 20.97 28.95
N GLU A 250 20.00 19.65 29.06
CA GLU A 250 20.54 18.70 28.08
C GLU A 250 19.82 18.84 26.72
N ALA A 251 18.49 18.89 26.74
CA ALA A 251 17.69 19.08 25.53
C ALA A 251 17.96 20.44 24.87
N LYS A 252 18.01 21.51 25.68
CA LYS A 252 18.26 22.88 25.19
C LYS A 252 19.65 23.00 24.58
N LYS A 253 20.68 22.45 25.23
CA LYS A 253 22.05 22.44 24.72
C LYS A 253 22.13 21.74 23.36
N LEU A 254 21.58 20.53 23.24
CA LEU A 254 21.57 19.79 21.99
C LEU A 254 20.88 20.57 20.86
N LEU A 255 19.71 21.14 21.13
CA LEU A 255 18.95 21.89 20.13
C LEU A 255 19.67 23.17 19.70
N ASN A 256 20.32 23.87 20.63
CA ASN A 256 21.14 25.04 20.31
C ASN A 256 22.35 24.65 19.44
N GLU A 257 23.05 23.56 19.76
CA GLU A 257 24.16 23.07 18.91
C GLU A 257 23.69 22.75 17.48
N ILE A 258 22.51 22.13 17.35
CA ILE A 258 21.91 21.85 16.05
C ILE A 258 21.55 23.15 15.32
N GLU A 259 20.89 24.09 15.99
CA GLU A 259 20.51 25.39 15.41
C GLU A 259 21.74 26.16 14.94
N THR A 260 22.80 26.25 15.76
CA THR A 260 24.06 26.88 15.39
C THR A 260 24.65 26.25 14.13
N LYS A 261 24.65 24.91 14.03
CA LYS A 261 25.16 24.24 12.83
C LYS A 261 24.30 24.51 11.60
N ILE A 262 22.98 24.51 11.74
CA ILE A 262 22.06 24.83 10.66
C ILE A 262 22.30 26.26 10.17
N ASN A 263 22.51 27.20 11.08
CA ASN A 263 22.74 28.61 10.73
C ASN A 263 24.16 28.88 10.18
N SER A 264 25.14 28.00 10.43
CA SER A 264 26.53 28.22 10.00
C SER A 264 26.80 27.93 8.52
N THR A 265 25.91 27.23 7.82
CA THR A 265 26.13 26.78 6.42
C THR A 265 24.79 26.65 5.70
N ASP A 266 24.79 26.82 4.38
CA ASP A 266 23.64 26.53 3.52
C ASP A 266 23.72 25.11 2.91
N ASP A 267 24.84 24.40 3.10
CA ASP A 267 25.00 23.04 2.61
C ASP A 267 24.25 22.03 3.50
N VAL A 268 23.08 21.61 3.01
CA VAL A 268 22.23 20.59 3.63
C VAL A 268 22.96 19.25 3.82
N LYS A 269 23.91 18.88 2.96
CA LYS A 269 24.69 17.64 3.11
C LYS A 269 25.61 17.75 4.32
N GLU A 270 26.24 18.91 4.50
CA GLU A 270 27.10 19.18 5.64
C GLU A 270 26.31 19.12 6.96
N ILE A 271 25.14 19.75 7.01
CA ILE A 271 24.22 19.69 8.17
C ILE A 271 23.79 18.24 8.43
N SER A 272 23.42 17.50 7.38
CA SER A 272 22.98 16.11 7.49
C SER A 272 24.09 15.18 7.99
N ASN A 273 25.35 15.43 7.59
CA ASN A 273 26.52 14.71 8.06
C ASN A 273 26.80 15.01 9.53
N PHE A 274 26.71 16.29 9.94
CA PHE A 274 26.79 16.67 11.36
C PHE A 274 25.74 15.92 12.19
N LEU A 275 24.47 15.95 11.79
CA LEU A 275 23.39 15.26 12.51
C LEU A 275 23.61 13.74 12.54
N LYS A 276 24.13 13.14 11.46
CA LYS A 276 24.48 11.72 11.45
C LYS A 276 25.57 11.40 12.47
N ASN A 277 26.59 12.23 12.58
CA ASN A 277 27.68 12.04 13.54
C ASN A 277 27.18 12.28 14.97
N LYS A 278 26.41 13.35 15.21
CA LYS A 278 25.80 13.64 16.50
C LYS A 278 24.89 12.50 16.98
N HIS A 279 24.12 11.90 16.08
CA HIS A 279 23.30 10.72 16.41
C HIS A 279 24.15 9.51 16.83
N LYS A 280 25.28 9.27 16.15
CA LYS A 280 26.21 8.19 16.54
C LYS A 280 26.84 8.46 17.90
N GLU A 281 27.31 9.68 18.14
CA GLU A 281 27.88 10.11 19.42
C GLU A 281 26.91 9.87 20.58
N LEU A 282 25.67 10.36 20.46
CA LEU A 282 24.61 10.15 21.45
C LEU A 282 24.32 8.66 21.67
N LYS A 283 24.33 7.85 20.59
CA LYS A 283 24.08 6.41 20.68
C LYS A 283 25.22 5.70 21.43
N HIS A 284 26.48 6.06 21.14
CA HIS A 284 27.64 5.52 21.86
C HIS A 284 27.65 5.92 23.33
N ALA A 285 27.21 7.15 23.64
CA ALA A 285 27.07 7.64 25.01
C ALA A 285 25.87 7.05 25.77
N LYS A 286 25.08 6.15 25.15
CA LYS A 286 23.83 5.60 25.71
C LYS A 286 22.85 6.69 26.15
N ALA A 287 22.81 7.80 25.41
CA ALA A 287 21.90 8.91 25.69
C ALA A 287 20.43 8.50 25.59
N ASN A 288 19.55 9.27 26.22
CA ASN A 288 18.11 9.03 26.19
C ASN A 288 17.59 8.99 24.73
N THR A 289 16.66 8.08 24.45
CA THR A 289 16.07 7.90 23.11
C THR A 289 15.43 9.18 22.57
N GLN A 290 14.90 10.04 23.44
CA GLN A 290 14.32 11.32 23.02
C GLN A 290 15.37 12.24 22.39
N LEU A 291 16.63 12.26 22.86
CA LEU A 291 17.73 13.04 22.25
C LEU A 291 18.08 12.50 20.85
N LEU A 292 18.16 11.17 20.71
CA LEU A 292 18.39 10.51 19.43
C LEU A 292 17.30 10.84 18.41
N ASP A 293 16.05 10.87 18.86
CA ASP A 293 14.90 11.22 18.05
C ASP A 293 14.92 12.69 17.61
N MET A 294 15.35 13.65 18.44
CA MET A 294 15.46 15.07 18.01
C MET A 294 16.39 15.22 16.81
N VAL A 295 17.54 14.51 16.87
CA VAL A 295 18.54 14.52 15.79
C VAL A 295 17.99 13.83 14.55
N THR A 296 17.34 12.67 14.72
CA THR A 296 16.76 11.91 13.62
C THR A 296 15.64 12.69 12.92
N GLU A 297 14.69 13.24 13.67
CA GLU A 297 13.57 14.01 13.14
C GLU A 297 14.07 15.23 12.36
N THR A 298 15.08 15.94 12.85
CA THR A 298 15.70 17.06 12.13
C THR A 298 16.38 16.59 10.85
N ARG A 299 17.17 15.51 10.91
CA ARG A 299 17.92 14.99 9.75
C ARG A 299 17.00 14.52 8.63
N THR A 300 15.86 13.90 8.97
CA THR A 300 14.91 13.41 7.96
C THR A 300 14.31 14.54 7.11
N LEU A 301 14.31 15.78 7.62
CA LEU A 301 13.85 16.96 6.89
C LEU A 301 14.90 17.54 5.93
N GLY A 302 16.11 16.97 5.86
CA GLY A 302 17.15 17.43 4.92
C GLY A 302 16.68 17.45 3.47
N SER A 303 15.86 16.48 3.05
CA SER A 303 15.28 16.47 1.69
C SER A 303 14.30 17.62 1.42
N ALA A 304 13.73 18.21 2.48
CA ALA A 304 12.82 19.35 2.39
C ALA A 304 13.55 20.71 2.53
N GLY A 305 14.87 20.69 2.71
CA GLY A 305 15.72 21.88 2.78
C GLY A 305 16.03 22.37 4.20
N LYS A 306 17.04 23.24 4.29
CA LYS A 306 17.55 23.83 5.54
C LYS A 306 16.47 24.50 6.38
N ASP A 307 15.59 25.28 5.75
CA ASP A 307 14.54 26.02 6.46
C ASP A 307 13.58 25.10 7.21
N LYS A 308 13.28 23.92 6.65
CA LYS A 308 12.43 22.91 7.31
C LYS A 308 13.12 22.26 8.50
N MET A 309 14.44 22.08 8.41
CA MET A 309 15.24 21.62 9.55
C MET A 309 15.25 22.66 10.67
N LEU A 310 15.46 23.94 10.32
CA LEU A 310 15.45 25.04 11.28
C LEU A 310 14.08 25.22 11.95
N GLU A 311 13.00 25.25 11.17
CA GLU A 311 11.61 25.35 11.66
C GLU A 311 11.30 24.23 12.65
N LYS A 312 11.81 23.02 12.40
CA LYS A 312 11.64 21.86 13.30
C LYS A 312 12.40 22.03 14.61
N VAL A 313 13.65 22.51 14.57
CA VAL A 313 14.48 22.74 15.76
C VAL A 313 13.89 23.84 16.63
N GLN A 314 13.49 24.96 16.02
CA GLN A 314 12.84 26.08 16.73
C GLN A 314 11.53 25.66 17.40
N ARG A 315 10.72 24.81 16.74
CA ARG A 315 9.54 24.21 17.37
C ARG A 315 9.88 23.35 18.58
N MET A 316 10.93 22.54 18.49
CA MET A 316 11.39 21.72 19.63
C MET A 316 11.89 22.60 20.78
N GLN A 317 12.64 23.67 20.50
CA GLN A 317 13.08 24.62 21.52
C GLN A 317 11.88 25.30 22.20
N GLY A 318 10.88 25.74 21.43
CA GLY A 318 9.65 26.30 21.99
C GLY A 318 8.91 25.32 22.91
N HIS A 319 8.91 24.03 22.60
CA HIS A 319 8.38 23.01 23.50
C HIS A 319 9.24 22.83 24.75
N VAL A 320 10.57 22.81 24.63
CA VAL A 320 11.48 22.73 25.79
C VAL A 320 11.20 23.86 26.78
N GLU A 321 11.06 25.09 26.29
CA GLU A 321 10.70 26.25 27.13
C GLU A 321 9.31 26.09 27.76
N LYS A 322 8.31 25.66 26.97
CA LYS A 322 6.94 25.49 27.45
C LYS A 322 6.83 24.52 28.63
N TYR A 323 7.60 23.43 28.63
CA TYR A 323 7.48 22.36 29.62
C TYR A 323 8.49 22.47 30.78
N LYS A 324 9.45 23.39 30.73
CA LYS A 324 10.45 23.63 31.79
C LYS A 324 9.85 23.91 33.16
N GLY A 325 8.77 24.68 33.20
CA GLY A 325 8.18 25.21 34.44
C GLY A 325 7.09 24.35 35.09
N LEU A 326 6.75 23.19 34.49
CA LEU A 326 5.68 22.33 35.02
C LEU A 326 6.18 21.49 36.20
N LYS A 327 5.38 21.41 37.26
CA LYS A 327 5.76 20.82 38.55
C LYS A 327 5.48 19.33 38.63
N SER A 328 4.54 18.81 37.85
CA SER A 328 4.12 17.41 37.90
C SER A 328 3.91 16.80 36.51
N LYS A 329 3.84 15.46 36.46
CA LYS A 329 3.46 14.72 35.26
C LYS A 329 2.03 15.03 34.83
N ASP A 330 1.11 15.25 35.77
CA ASP A 330 -0.28 15.59 35.46
C ASP A 330 -0.41 16.97 34.81
N GLU A 331 0.38 17.95 35.26
CA GLU A 331 0.46 19.26 34.59
C GLU A 331 0.98 19.12 33.15
N VAL A 332 1.97 18.25 32.90
CA VAL A 332 2.45 17.93 31.54
C VAL A 332 1.33 17.32 30.71
N VAL A 333 0.62 16.33 31.24
CA VAL A 333 -0.49 15.68 30.55
C VAL A 333 -1.57 16.70 30.17
N ASN A 334 -1.94 17.59 31.09
CA ASN A 334 -2.94 18.62 30.83
C ASN A 334 -2.48 19.64 29.78
N ALA A 335 -1.25 20.15 29.87
CA ALA A 335 -0.70 21.08 28.89
C ALA A 335 -0.56 20.45 27.48
N VAL A 336 -0.28 19.14 27.41
CA VAL A 336 -0.27 18.40 26.13
C VAL A 336 -1.70 18.21 25.62
N LYS A 337 -2.68 17.83 26.47
CA LYS A 337 -4.10 17.70 26.10
C LYS A 337 -4.64 19.01 25.53
N GLU A 338 -4.38 20.13 26.19
CA GLU A 338 -4.74 21.47 25.69
C GLU A 338 -4.13 21.74 24.31
N SER A 339 -2.87 21.36 24.10
CA SER A 339 -2.18 21.56 22.81
C SER A 339 -2.78 20.75 21.64
N ILE A 340 -3.55 19.69 21.92
CA ILE A 340 -4.21 18.85 20.90
C ILE A 340 -5.73 19.02 20.90
N SER A 341 -6.29 19.74 21.87
CA SER A 341 -7.73 19.90 22.08
C SER A 341 -8.46 20.42 20.84
N GLN A 342 -7.93 21.46 20.18
CA GLN A 342 -8.51 22.00 18.96
C GLN A 342 -8.56 20.95 17.84
N ARG A 343 -7.47 20.19 17.67
CA ARG A 343 -7.41 19.13 16.64
C ARG A 343 -8.41 18.01 16.91
N ILE A 344 -8.60 17.64 18.17
CA ILE A 344 -9.62 16.67 18.59
C ILE A 344 -11.01 17.22 18.30
N ALA A 345 -11.27 18.49 18.65
CA ALA A 345 -12.54 19.14 18.37
C ALA A 345 -12.85 19.18 16.86
N ASP A 346 -11.86 19.47 16.02
CA ASP A 346 -12.04 19.51 14.56
C ASP A 346 -12.42 18.11 14.00
N HIS A 347 -11.80 17.05 14.52
CA HIS A 347 -12.15 15.66 14.16
C HIS A 347 -13.57 15.31 14.61
N ASN A 348 -13.95 15.67 15.84
CA ASN A 348 -15.29 15.43 16.36
C ASN A 348 -16.36 16.19 15.57
N ASP A 349 -16.11 17.45 15.21
CA ASP A 349 -17.01 18.26 14.38
C ASP A 349 -17.22 17.62 12.99
N SER A 350 -16.16 17.07 12.40
CA SER A 350 -16.23 16.36 11.13
C SER A 350 -17.04 15.06 11.24
N ILE A 351 -16.85 14.29 12.32
CA ILE A 351 -17.62 13.07 12.59
C ILE A 351 -19.10 13.39 12.82
N GLU A 352 -19.41 14.43 13.60
CA GLU A 352 -20.78 14.88 13.82
C GLU A 352 -21.45 15.28 12.50
N PHE A 353 -20.75 16.06 11.67
CA PHE A 353 -21.24 16.43 10.35
C PHE A 353 -21.50 15.21 9.45
N LEU A 354 -20.58 14.25 9.40
CA LEU A 354 -20.76 13.03 8.61
C LEU A 354 -21.93 12.17 9.11
N ASN A 355 -22.18 12.13 10.43
CA ASN A 355 -23.38 11.48 10.97
C ASN A 355 -24.67 12.20 10.53
N LYS A 356 -24.67 13.54 10.42
CA LYS A 356 -25.80 14.29 9.83
C LYS A 356 -25.98 13.96 8.35
N VAL A 357 -24.89 13.80 7.60
CA VAL A 357 -24.94 13.34 6.19
C VAL A 357 -25.52 11.93 6.09
N LYS A 358 -25.11 11.00 6.96
CA LYS A 358 -25.67 9.64 7.01
C LYS A 358 -27.18 9.65 7.27
N LYS A 359 -27.64 10.49 8.20
CA LYS A 359 -29.07 10.68 8.44
C LYS A 359 -29.80 11.26 7.21
N ALA A 360 -29.20 12.25 6.54
CA ALA A 360 -29.75 12.82 5.32
C ALA A 360 -29.88 11.79 4.18
N ILE A 361 -28.95 10.84 4.06
CA ILE A 361 -29.05 9.73 3.10
C ILE A 361 -30.24 8.83 3.44
N ALA A 362 -30.45 8.52 4.73
CA ALA A 362 -31.61 7.75 5.19
C ALA A 362 -32.95 8.48 4.92
N GLU A 363 -32.92 9.81 4.90
CA GLU A 363 -34.04 10.68 4.51
C GLU A 363 -34.16 10.87 2.98
N ASN A 364 -33.43 10.08 2.18
CA ASN A 364 -33.41 10.11 0.71
C ASN A 364 -32.92 11.42 0.08
N LYS A 365 -32.09 12.21 0.78
CA LYS A 365 -31.46 13.39 0.16
C LYS A 365 -30.55 12.97 -1.00
N THR A 366 -30.59 13.75 -2.06
CA THR A 366 -29.75 13.58 -3.25
C THR A 366 -28.29 13.95 -2.98
N VAL A 367 -27.39 13.47 -3.84
CA VAL A 367 -25.97 13.87 -3.81
C VAL A 367 -25.79 15.38 -3.88
N SER A 368 -26.60 16.08 -4.69
CA SER A 368 -26.52 17.55 -4.81
C SER A 368 -26.91 18.26 -3.51
N GLU A 369 -27.96 17.80 -2.83
CA GLU A 369 -28.36 18.36 -1.53
C GLU A 369 -27.32 18.09 -0.43
N ILE A 370 -26.68 16.91 -0.46
CA ILE A 370 -25.57 16.60 0.43
C ILE A 370 -24.37 17.52 0.14
N GLU A 371 -24.04 17.78 -1.13
CA GLU A 371 -22.98 18.74 -1.48
C GLU A 371 -23.30 20.16 -1.00
N GLU A 372 -24.57 20.58 -0.99
CA GLU A 372 -24.98 21.84 -0.36
C GLU A 372 -24.76 21.84 1.15
N MET A 373 -25.00 20.71 1.85
CA MET A 373 -24.66 20.60 3.28
C MET A 373 -23.16 20.81 3.52
N PHE A 374 -22.28 20.27 2.66
CA PHE A 374 -20.83 20.52 2.73
C PHE A 374 -20.51 22.01 2.52
N LYS A 375 -21.08 22.64 1.49
CA LYS A 375 -20.85 24.07 1.20
C LYS A 375 -21.28 24.97 2.36
N LEU A 376 -22.43 24.70 2.98
CA LEU A 376 -22.92 25.43 4.14
C LEU A 376 -21.97 25.29 5.33
N LYS A 377 -21.55 24.05 5.65
CA LYS A 377 -20.60 23.80 6.75
C LYS A 377 -19.25 24.49 6.53
N ILE A 378 -18.73 24.50 5.30
CA ILE A 378 -17.50 25.21 4.94
C ILE A 378 -17.66 26.72 5.14
N LYS A 379 -18.80 27.29 4.73
CA LYS A 379 -19.12 28.71 4.90
C LYS A 379 -19.21 29.09 6.38
N GLU A 380 -19.87 28.27 7.19
CA GLU A 380 -19.97 28.45 8.65
C GLU A 380 -18.59 28.43 9.32
N ALA A 381 -17.74 27.45 8.98
CA ALA A 381 -16.37 27.37 9.49
C ALA A 381 -15.56 28.63 9.12
N LYS A 382 -15.66 29.07 7.85
CA LYS A 382 -14.97 30.27 7.37
C LYS A 382 -15.41 31.52 8.12
N ASN A 383 -16.72 31.68 8.37
CA ASN A 383 -17.25 32.80 9.15
C ASN A 383 -16.74 32.80 10.60
N ALA A 384 -16.44 31.62 11.15
CA ALA A 384 -15.82 31.46 12.46
C ALA A 384 -14.28 31.59 12.46
N ASN A 385 -13.67 32.03 11.35
CA ASN A 385 -12.22 32.05 11.14
C ASN A 385 -11.54 30.68 11.35
N LYS A 386 -12.24 29.61 10.98
CA LYS A 386 -11.77 28.22 11.05
C LYS A 386 -11.80 27.59 9.65
N GLU A 387 -11.02 26.53 9.48
CA GLU A 387 -11.05 25.70 8.28
C GLU A 387 -11.74 24.38 8.60
N PHE A 388 -12.74 24.01 7.79
CA PHE A 388 -13.40 22.71 7.95
C PHE A 388 -12.53 21.60 7.36
N ARG A 389 -12.34 20.51 8.10
CA ARG A 389 -11.37 19.46 7.73
C ARG A 389 -11.68 18.73 6.42
N LEU A 390 -12.95 18.72 6.02
CA LEU A 390 -13.42 18.05 4.80
C LEU A 390 -13.72 19.06 3.68
N ALA A 391 -13.17 20.28 3.76
CA ALA A 391 -13.43 21.34 2.79
C ALA A 391 -12.92 21.03 1.37
N ASP A 392 -11.90 20.19 1.24
CA ASP A 392 -11.35 19.71 -0.03
C ASP A 392 -12.15 18.56 -0.65
N LYS A 393 -13.10 17.99 0.10
CA LYS A 393 -13.88 16.83 -0.31
C LYS A 393 -15.10 17.23 -1.13
N VAL A 394 -15.25 16.59 -2.29
CA VAL A 394 -16.42 16.71 -3.15
C VAL A 394 -17.18 15.39 -3.08
N PHE A 395 -18.38 15.41 -2.49
CA PHE A 395 -19.11 14.18 -2.15
C PHE A 395 -19.35 13.28 -3.37
N SER A 396 -19.77 13.83 -4.51
CA SER A 396 -19.93 13.05 -5.75
C SER A 396 -18.65 12.35 -6.22
N LYS A 397 -17.48 12.98 -6.05
CA LYS A 397 -16.18 12.38 -6.38
C LYS A 397 -15.82 11.26 -5.42
N GLU A 398 -16.09 11.43 -4.14
CA GLU A 398 -15.87 10.39 -3.13
C GLU A 398 -16.78 9.18 -3.39
N VAL A 399 -18.05 9.40 -3.74
CA VAL A 399 -18.99 8.31 -4.14
C VAL A 399 -18.51 7.59 -5.39
N ALA A 400 -18.12 8.33 -6.44
CA ALA A 400 -17.57 7.75 -7.67
C ALA A 400 -16.30 6.92 -7.38
N SER A 401 -15.39 7.43 -6.55
CA SER A 401 -14.20 6.71 -6.11
C SER A 401 -14.56 5.44 -5.34
N LYS A 402 -15.56 5.52 -4.45
CA LYS A 402 -16.00 4.37 -3.67
C LYS A 402 -16.62 3.27 -4.52
N LEU A 403 -17.43 3.64 -5.51
CA LEU A 403 -17.98 2.70 -6.50
C LEU A 403 -16.89 1.97 -7.27
N LYS A 404 -15.85 2.70 -7.73
CA LYS A 404 -14.67 2.11 -8.37
C LYS A 404 -13.96 1.13 -7.44
N GLU A 405 -13.76 1.51 -6.17
CA GLU A 405 -13.11 0.68 -5.15
C GLU A 405 -13.89 -0.61 -4.88
N LEU A 406 -15.19 -0.52 -4.66
CA LEU A 406 -16.06 -1.67 -4.42
C LEU A 406 -16.06 -2.63 -5.61
N THR A 407 -16.23 -2.10 -6.82
CA THR A 407 -16.22 -2.91 -8.05
C THR A 407 -14.86 -3.60 -8.23
N LYS A 408 -13.76 -2.90 -7.96
CA LYS A 408 -12.42 -3.48 -7.99
C LYS A 408 -12.27 -4.62 -6.97
N LYS A 409 -12.75 -4.45 -5.73
CA LYS A 409 -12.74 -5.49 -4.69
C LYS A 409 -13.55 -6.73 -5.10
N HIS A 410 -14.73 -6.55 -5.68
CA HIS A 410 -15.53 -7.68 -6.20
C HIS A 410 -14.82 -8.41 -7.34
N ILE A 411 -14.23 -7.68 -8.28
CA ILE A 411 -13.44 -8.25 -9.37
C ILE A 411 -12.20 -9.00 -8.85
N GLU A 412 -11.52 -8.45 -7.84
CA GLU A 412 -10.41 -9.15 -7.18
C GLU A 412 -10.87 -10.44 -6.51
N GLY A 413 -12.05 -10.46 -5.87
CA GLY A 413 -12.66 -11.68 -5.37
C GLY A 413 -12.90 -12.72 -6.47
N VAL A 414 -13.47 -12.30 -7.60
CA VAL A 414 -13.70 -13.19 -8.75
C VAL A 414 -12.39 -13.70 -9.35
N LYS A 415 -11.36 -12.84 -9.46
CA LYS A 415 -10.04 -13.23 -9.95
C LYS A 415 -9.43 -14.31 -9.05
N ARG A 416 -9.42 -14.12 -7.73
CA ARG A 416 -8.90 -15.11 -6.78
C ARG A 416 -9.58 -16.48 -6.90
N ILE A 417 -10.90 -16.50 -7.04
CA ILE A 417 -11.66 -17.76 -7.20
C ILE A 417 -11.32 -18.40 -8.56
N ALA A 418 -11.29 -17.62 -9.64
CA ALA A 418 -11.00 -18.11 -10.97
C ALA A 418 -9.54 -18.59 -11.13
N THR A 419 -8.58 -17.92 -10.51
CA THR A 419 -7.18 -18.33 -10.52
C THR A 419 -6.95 -19.55 -9.64
N LEU A 420 -7.67 -19.70 -8.52
CA LEU A 420 -7.69 -20.92 -7.73
C LEU A 420 -8.25 -22.11 -8.53
N ALA A 421 -9.40 -21.93 -9.19
CA ALA A 421 -9.99 -22.98 -10.04
C ALA A 421 -9.06 -23.37 -11.19
N GLY A 422 -8.45 -22.37 -11.86
CA GLY A 422 -7.43 -22.59 -12.87
C GLY A 422 -6.25 -23.40 -12.32
N ALA A 423 -5.72 -23.02 -11.15
CA ALA A 423 -4.61 -23.73 -10.50
C ALA A 423 -4.94 -25.21 -10.22
N LEU A 424 -6.15 -25.52 -9.77
CA LEU A 424 -6.60 -26.90 -9.54
C LEU A 424 -6.62 -27.73 -10.84
N ILE A 425 -7.07 -27.15 -11.96
CA ILE A 425 -7.11 -27.83 -13.27
C ILE A 425 -5.69 -28.12 -13.77
N ILE A 426 -4.74 -27.22 -13.50
CA ILE A 426 -3.36 -27.33 -13.97
C ILE A 426 -2.52 -28.25 -13.08
N LEU A 427 -2.95 -28.49 -11.84
CA LEU A 427 -2.18 -29.25 -10.86
C LEU A 427 -1.69 -30.61 -11.42
N PRO A 428 -2.53 -31.45 -12.05
CA PRO A 428 -2.08 -32.71 -12.66
C PRO A 428 -1.04 -32.51 -13.76
N ILE A 429 -1.24 -31.50 -14.63
CA ILE A 429 -0.33 -31.17 -15.73
C ILE A 429 1.01 -30.67 -15.20
N SER A 430 0.99 -29.84 -14.16
CA SER A 430 2.20 -29.31 -13.54
C SER A 430 3.00 -30.39 -12.82
N CYS A 431 2.33 -31.35 -12.17
CA CYS A 431 2.96 -32.51 -11.55
C CYS A 431 3.60 -33.44 -12.60
N ASP A 432 2.90 -33.73 -13.69
CA ASP A 432 3.45 -34.53 -14.80
C ASP A 432 4.65 -33.85 -15.46
N LEU A 433 4.53 -32.55 -15.72
CA LEU A 433 5.61 -31.75 -16.31
C LEU A 433 6.83 -31.68 -15.38
N LEU A 434 6.63 -31.57 -14.06
CA LEU A 434 7.72 -31.61 -13.09
C LEU A 434 8.42 -32.97 -13.10
N ASN A 435 7.65 -34.06 -13.09
CA ASN A 435 8.20 -35.41 -13.12
C ASN A 435 8.98 -35.70 -14.41
N ARG A 436 8.64 -35.05 -15.53
CA ARG A 436 9.34 -35.19 -16.81
C ARG A 436 10.58 -34.29 -16.94
N ILE A 437 10.52 -33.06 -16.46
CA ILE A 437 11.60 -32.07 -16.61
C ILE A 437 12.67 -32.27 -15.54
N TYR A 438 12.27 -32.62 -14.32
CA TYR A 438 13.19 -32.72 -13.18
C TYR A 438 14.34 -33.73 -13.41
N PRO A 439 14.10 -34.98 -13.87
CA PRO A 439 15.18 -35.93 -14.15
C PRO A 439 16.16 -35.40 -15.21
N LYS A 440 15.64 -34.85 -16.31
CA LYS A 440 16.46 -34.33 -17.41
C LYS A 440 17.31 -33.13 -17.01
N PHE A 441 16.78 -32.24 -16.16
CA PHE A 441 17.57 -31.15 -15.61
C PHE A 441 18.67 -31.67 -14.69
N MET A 442 18.35 -32.65 -13.84
CA MET A 442 19.33 -33.27 -12.93
C MET A 442 20.43 -34.01 -13.69
N ASP A 443 20.11 -34.66 -14.82
CA ASP A 443 21.07 -35.30 -15.71
C ASP A 443 22.08 -34.29 -16.31
N ILE A 444 21.62 -33.08 -16.64
CA ILE A 444 22.44 -32.05 -17.29
C ILE A 444 23.25 -31.25 -16.25
N ALA A 445 22.63 -30.83 -15.15
CA ALA A 445 23.24 -29.97 -14.15
C ALA A 445 24.09 -30.75 -13.14
N PHE A 446 23.75 -32.02 -12.89
CA PHE A 446 24.41 -32.89 -11.91
C PHE A 446 24.58 -34.32 -12.43
N PRO A 447 25.33 -34.53 -13.53
CA PRO A 447 25.48 -35.84 -14.18
C PRO A 447 26.09 -36.92 -13.26
N LYS A 448 26.93 -36.51 -12.29
CA LYS A 448 27.53 -37.40 -11.28
C LYS A 448 26.57 -37.80 -10.15
N LEU A 449 25.46 -37.08 -9.96
CA LEU A 449 24.41 -37.37 -8.98
C LEU A 449 23.23 -38.11 -9.60
N SER A 450 22.94 -37.91 -10.89
CA SER A 450 21.83 -38.60 -11.57
C SER A 450 22.15 -40.05 -11.98
N SER A 451 23.44 -40.35 -12.21
CA SER A 451 23.93 -41.69 -12.56
C SER A 451 24.09 -42.64 -11.36
N LYS A 452 24.06 -42.12 -10.12
CA LYS A 452 23.76 -42.94 -8.95
C LYS A 452 22.26 -43.18 -8.96
N LYS A 453 21.86 -44.33 -9.50
CA LYS A 453 20.53 -44.93 -9.34
C LYS A 453 20.10 -44.77 -7.87
N HIS A 454 19.30 -43.76 -7.56
CA HIS A 454 18.49 -43.82 -6.35
C HIS A 454 17.53 -44.97 -6.63
N ASN A 455 17.77 -46.12 -6.00
CA ASN A 455 16.74 -47.14 -5.90
C ASN A 455 15.50 -46.43 -5.40
N ASN A 456 14.42 -46.64 -6.14
CA ASN A 456 13.18 -45.93 -5.99
C ASN A 456 12.59 -46.33 -4.61
N GLU A 457 12.99 -45.65 -3.53
CA GLU A 457 12.56 -45.96 -2.16
C GLU A 457 11.02 -45.92 -2.05
N SER A 458 10.36 -45.15 -2.93
CA SER A 458 8.90 -45.13 -3.06
C SER A 458 8.34 -46.41 -3.68
N GLN A 459 9.05 -47.06 -4.59
CA GLN A 459 8.65 -48.35 -5.18
C GLN A 459 8.92 -49.50 -4.19
N GLU A 460 10.00 -49.42 -3.41
CA GLU A 460 10.31 -50.38 -2.34
C GLU A 460 9.33 -50.29 -1.15
N LEU A 461 8.85 -49.08 -0.83
CA LEU A 461 7.80 -48.86 0.18
C LEU A 461 6.41 -49.29 -0.32
N VAL A 462 6.11 -49.09 -1.61
CA VAL A 462 4.89 -49.61 -2.23
C VAL A 462 4.91 -51.14 -2.29
N ASP A 463 6.03 -51.75 -2.65
CA ASP A 463 6.21 -53.22 -2.70
C ASP A 463 6.24 -53.87 -1.31
N LYS A 464 6.72 -53.16 -0.28
CA LYS A 464 6.60 -53.59 1.12
C LYS A 464 5.18 -53.46 1.66
N ALA A 465 4.41 -52.46 1.22
CA ALA A 465 3.03 -52.30 1.61
C ALA A 465 2.12 -53.37 0.98
N THR A 466 2.36 -53.77 -0.28
CA THR A 466 1.62 -54.86 -0.94
C THR A 466 2.02 -56.26 -0.46
N LYS A 467 3.23 -56.47 0.08
CA LYS A 467 3.64 -57.76 0.66
C LYS A 467 3.07 -58.05 2.05
N ASN A 468 2.68 -57.02 2.82
CA ASN A 468 2.05 -57.22 4.13
C ASN A 468 0.53 -57.48 4.06
N SER A 469 -0.07 -57.42 2.87
CA SER A 469 -1.47 -57.80 2.65
C SER A 469 -1.68 -59.25 2.19
N GLU A 470 -0.61 -60.04 2.04
CA GLU A 470 -0.69 -61.48 1.79
C GLU A 470 -0.06 -62.28 2.94
N VAL A 471 -0.80 -62.40 4.03
CA VAL A 471 -0.62 -63.52 4.98
C VAL A 471 -2.00 -64.15 5.22
N LYS A 472 -2.06 -65.44 4.90
CA LYS A 472 -3.16 -66.38 5.15
C LYS A 472 -3.45 -66.58 6.63
#